data_AF-A0A8T5TU70-F1
#
_entry.id   AF-A0A8T5TU70-F1
#
_cell.length_a   1.000
_cell.length_b   1.000
_cell.length_c   1.000
_cell.angle_alpha   90.00
_cell.angle_beta   90.00
_cell.angle_gamma   90.00
#
_symmetry.space_group_name_H-M   'P 1'
#
loop_
_entity.id
_entity.type
_entity.pdbx_description
1 polymer ?
#
loop_
_entity_poly.entity_id
_entity_poly.type
_entity_poly.pdbx_seq_one_letter_code
_entity_poly.pdbx_strand_id
1 'polypeptide(L)'
;MSIKGKTEGISRLVGSILILTSIVLEMCLGFLILNNLLISLTLILITAPPFLLSFLLKIEQDFLVKNATKFLFLFLLEIILLSILILTFYSLALTIKFYLVSSSILLLIMCWHTSLSLYKNKKIIFFLSSFGYFISNTLIWLNNIIFPYLYITNLIFKLTVLLGIFLIVIAELRMKKKGWLKYL
;
A
#
# COMPACT_ATOMS: atom_id res chain seq x y z
N MET A 1 2.51 -18.06 20.41
CA MET A 1 3.86 -17.45 20.27
C MET A 1 4.73 -17.92 21.42
N SER A 2 5.85 -18.59 21.16
CA SER A 2 6.84 -18.86 22.21
C SER A 2 7.35 -17.53 22.79
N ILE A 3 7.40 -17.40 24.11
CA ILE A 3 7.82 -16.19 24.86
C ILE A 3 9.13 -15.58 24.32
N LYS A 4 10.00 -16.43 23.74
CA LYS A 4 11.33 -16.07 23.24
C LYS A 4 11.32 -15.02 22.12
N GLY A 5 10.30 -14.95 21.25
CA GLY A 5 10.26 -14.03 20.10
C GLY A 5 9.26 -12.86 20.21
N LYS A 6 8.77 -12.55 21.42
CA LYS A 6 7.69 -11.58 21.63
C LYS A 6 8.10 -10.16 21.21
N THR A 7 9.33 -9.76 21.50
CA THR A 7 9.80 -8.40 21.21
C THR A 7 9.98 -8.16 19.70
N GLU A 8 10.56 -9.12 18.97
CA GLU A 8 10.68 -9.01 17.51
C GLU A 8 9.32 -9.13 16.81
N GLY A 9 8.41 -9.94 17.36
CA GLY A 9 7.03 -10.02 16.91
C GLY A 9 6.30 -8.67 17.03
N ILE A 10 6.43 -8.01 18.18
CA ILE A 10 5.87 -6.66 18.41
C ILE A 10 6.48 -5.66 17.44
N SER A 11 7.81 -5.68 17.19
CA SER A 11 8.41 -4.73 16.25
C SER A 11 7.92 -4.91 14.81
N ARG A 12 7.63 -6.15 14.37
CA ARG A 12 6.99 -6.38 13.06
C ARG A 12 5.58 -5.82 12.99
N LEU A 13 4.80 -6.00 14.06
CA LEU A 13 3.44 -5.46 14.15
C LEU A 13 3.46 -3.94 14.11
N VAL A 14 4.33 -3.29 14.90
CA VAL A 14 4.51 -1.83 14.89
C VAL A 14 4.87 -1.34 13.49
N GLY A 15 5.82 -2.00 12.81
CA GLY A 15 6.17 -1.65 11.43
C GLY A 15 4.99 -1.79 10.47
N SER A 16 4.16 -2.83 10.61
CA SER A 16 2.95 -3.00 9.79
C SER A 16 1.87 -1.94 10.08
N ILE A 17 1.76 -1.47 11.33
CA ILE A 17 0.82 -0.41 11.71
C ILE A 17 1.29 0.92 11.12
N LEU A 18 2.60 1.21 11.12
CA LEU A 18 3.14 2.40 10.47
C LEU A 18 2.79 2.43 8.97
N ILE A 19 2.96 1.31 8.26
CA ILE A 19 2.57 1.21 6.84
C ILE A 19 1.06 1.40 6.67
N LEU A 20 0.23 0.88 7.59
CA LEU A 20 -1.22 1.12 7.55
C LEU A 20 -1.57 2.61 7.71
N THR A 21 -0.95 3.29 8.67
CA THR A 21 -1.18 4.71 8.88
C THR A 21 -0.78 5.55 7.67
N SER A 22 0.32 5.18 6.98
CA SER A 22 0.70 5.86 5.74
C SER A 22 -0.28 5.64 4.60
N ILE A 23 -0.95 4.48 4.49
CA ILE A 23 -1.98 4.26 3.47
C ILE A 23 -3.12 5.27 3.64
N VAL A 24 -3.62 5.42 4.87
CA VAL A 24 -4.72 6.35 5.16
C VAL A 24 -4.31 7.80 4.85
N LEU A 25 -3.10 8.18 5.26
CA LEU A 25 -2.58 9.53 5.02
C LEU A 25 -2.37 9.80 3.53
N GLU A 26 -1.91 8.81 2.76
CA GLU A 26 -1.71 8.96 1.33
C GLU A 26 -3.01 9.03 0.55
N MET A 27 -4.04 8.29 0.97
CA MET A 27 -5.40 8.49 0.46
C MET A 27 -5.84 9.95 0.67
N CYS A 28 -5.65 10.50 1.87
CA CYS A 28 -5.97 11.91 2.17
C CYS A 28 -5.18 12.89 1.29
N LEU A 29 -3.87 12.68 1.09
CA LEU A 29 -3.08 13.51 0.17
C LEU A 29 -3.53 13.39 -1.28
N GLY A 30 -3.98 12.20 -1.70
CA GLY A 30 -4.50 11.97 -3.04
C GLY A 30 -5.63 12.94 -3.41
N PHE A 31 -6.52 13.25 -2.46
CA PHE A 31 -7.55 14.28 -2.64
C PHE A 31 -6.96 15.66 -2.93
N LEU A 32 -5.94 16.06 -2.17
CA LEU A 32 -5.30 17.37 -2.31
C LEU A 32 -4.52 17.48 -3.63
N ILE A 33 -3.83 16.40 -4.04
CA ILE A 33 -3.00 16.38 -5.25
C ILE A 33 -3.84 16.46 -6.52
N LEU A 34 -4.97 15.73 -6.56
CA LEU A 34 -5.81 15.67 -7.76
C LEU A 34 -6.66 16.92 -7.94
N ASN A 35 -6.93 17.66 -6.84
CA ASN A 35 -7.65 18.93 -6.82
C ASN A 35 -8.94 18.94 -7.67
N ASN A 36 -9.63 17.80 -7.74
CA ASN A 36 -10.90 17.65 -8.43
C ASN A 36 -11.73 16.59 -7.71
N LEU A 37 -12.94 16.98 -7.29
CA LEU A 37 -13.81 16.18 -6.45
C LEU A 37 -14.27 14.89 -7.13
N LEU A 38 -14.61 14.93 -8.42
CA LEU A 38 -15.07 13.73 -9.12
C LEU A 38 -13.94 12.70 -9.26
N ILE A 39 -12.74 13.17 -9.59
CA ILE A 39 -11.57 12.30 -9.75
C ILE A 39 -11.12 11.73 -8.41
N SER A 40 -11.19 12.53 -7.35
CA SER A 40 -10.87 12.03 -6.01
C SER A 40 -11.91 11.02 -5.51
N LEU A 41 -13.20 11.18 -5.82
CA LEU A 41 -14.21 10.15 -5.58
C LEU A 41 -13.89 8.86 -6.36
N THR A 42 -13.50 8.95 -7.64
CA THR A 42 -13.09 7.77 -8.40
C THR A 42 -11.84 7.10 -7.83
N LEU A 43 -10.93 7.86 -7.20
CA LEU A 43 -9.77 7.32 -6.51
C LEU A 43 -10.19 6.46 -5.30
N ILE A 44 -11.15 6.92 -4.51
CA ILE A 44 -11.69 6.13 -3.39
C ILE A 44 -12.29 4.83 -3.91
N LEU A 45 -13.11 4.91 -4.96
CA LEU A 45 -13.75 3.73 -5.56
C LEU A 45 -12.72 2.72 -6.07
N ILE A 46 -11.60 3.17 -6.64
CA ILE A 46 -10.54 2.26 -7.11
C ILE A 46 -9.73 1.67 -5.94
N THR A 47 -9.49 2.43 -4.87
CA THR A 47 -8.52 2.04 -3.83
C THR A 47 -9.15 1.40 -2.59
N ALA A 48 -10.37 1.79 -2.22
CA ALA A 48 -11.04 1.29 -1.03
C ALA A 48 -11.43 -0.20 -1.11
N PRO A 49 -11.96 -0.73 -2.24
CA PRO A 49 -12.31 -2.15 -2.31
C PRO A 49 -11.10 -3.09 -2.19
N PRO A 50 -9.97 -2.86 -2.90
CA PRO A 50 -8.74 -3.63 -2.67
C PRO A 50 -8.21 -3.51 -1.23
N PHE A 51 -8.31 -2.32 -0.62
CA PHE A 51 -7.93 -2.13 0.78
C PHE A 51 -8.79 -2.97 1.73
N LEU A 52 -10.11 -2.91 1.60
CA LEU A 52 -11.06 -3.71 2.39
C LEU A 52 -10.80 -5.20 2.23
N LEU A 53 -10.62 -5.68 0.99
CA LEU A 53 -10.29 -7.08 0.74
C LEU A 53 -8.99 -7.48 1.44
N SER A 54 -7.95 -6.65 1.32
CA SER A 54 -6.65 -6.92 1.94
C SER A 54 -6.74 -7.02 3.46
N PHE A 55 -7.61 -6.23 4.09
CA PHE A 55 -7.85 -6.21 5.52
C PHE A 55 -8.64 -7.45 5.96
N LEU A 56 -9.73 -7.77 5.26
CA LEU A 56 -10.59 -8.91 5.58
C LEU A 56 -9.89 -10.26 5.37
N LEU A 57 -9.06 -10.38 4.33
CA LEU A 57 -8.20 -11.56 4.12
C LEU A 57 -7.17 -11.73 5.24
N LYS A 58 -6.69 -10.63 5.83
CA LYS A 58 -5.71 -10.65 6.93
C LYS A 58 -6.35 -11.04 8.27
N ILE A 59 -7.67 -10.89 8.41
CA ILE A 59 -8.48 -11.38 9.54
C ILE A 59 -8.94 -12.83 9.31
N GLU A 60 -8.62 -13.43 8.16
CA GLU A 60 -8.98 -14.80 7.80
C GLU A 60 -10.49 -15.07 7.90
N GLN A 61 -11.32 -14.11 7.48
CA GLN A 61 -12.77 -14.36 7.44
C GLN A 61 -13.10 -15.48 6.44
N ASP A 62 -13.60 -16.61 6.95
CA ASP A 62 -13.83 -17.84 6.20
C ASP A 62 -14.63 -17.67 4.90
N PHE A 63 -15.62 -16.77 4.91
CA PHE A 63 -16.46 -16.48 3.73
C PHE A 63 -15.64 -15.87 2.58
N LEU A 64 -14.72 -14.96 2.90
CA LEU A 64 -13.90 -14.26 1.93
C LEU A 64 -12.77 -15.13 1.40
N VAL A 65 -12.15 -15.95 2.25
CA VAL A 65 -11.11 -16.89 1.82
C VAL A 65 -11.66 -17.85 0.76
N LYS A 66 -12.88 -18.36 0.96
CA LYS A 66 -13.55 -19.26 0.00
C LYS A 66 -13.90 -18.60 -1.34
N ASN A 67 -14.20 -17.30 -1.33
CA ASN A 67 -14.64 -16.56 -2.52
C ASN A 67 -13.61 -15.54 -3.03
N ALA A 68 -12.36 -15.59 -2.56
CA ALA A 68 -11.36 -14.56 -2.82
C ALA A 68 -11.12 -14.33 -4.33
N THR A 69 -11.11 -15.39 -5.13
CA THR A 69 -10.93 -15.30 -6.59
C THR A 69 -12.06 -14.54 -7.28
N LYS A 70 -13.31 -14.72 -6.83
CA LYS A 70 -14.47 -13.99 -7.36
C LYS A 70 -14.40 -12.51 -7.02
N PHE A 71 -14.05 -12.18 -5.78
CA PHE A 71 -13.87 -10.79 -5.36
C PHE A 71 -12.73 -10.10 -6.12
N LEU A 72 -11.59 -10.78 -6.30
CA LEU A 72 -10.50 -10.26 -7.12
C LEU A 72 -10.93 -9.98 -8.56
N PHE A 73 -11.71 -10.87 -9.17
CA PHE A 73 -12.22 -10.68 -10.53
C PHE A 73 -13.17 -9.48 -10.62
N LEU A 74 -14.08 -9.32 -9.65
CA LEU A 74 -14.99 -8.18 -9.58
C LEU A 74 -14.23 -6.86 -9.46
N PHE A 75 -13.20 -6.79 -8.62
CA PHE A 75 -12.39 -5.57 -8.48
C PHE A 75 -11.56 -5.27 -9.73
N LEU A 76 -11.07 -6.31 -10.42
CA LEU A 76 -10.34 -6.11 -11.67
C LEU A 76 -11.25 -5.50 -12.74
N LEU A 77 -12.49 -5.98 -12.85
CA LEU A 77 -13.51 -5.39 -13.72
C LEU A 77 -13.84 -3.94 -13.33
N GLU A 78 -14.03 -3.68 -12.03
CA GLU A 78 -14.29 -2.32 -11.53
C GLU A 78 -13.17 -1.35 -11.89
N ILE A 79 -11.91 -1.73 -11.66
CA ILE A 79 -10.74 -0.93 -12.01
C ILE A 79 -10.70 -0.65 -13.52
N ILE A 80 -10.96 -1.66 -14.37
CA ILE A 80 -10.99 -1.49 -15.82
C ILE A 80 -12.10 -0.51 -16.23
N LEU A 81 -13.32 -0.67 -15.73
CA LEU A 81 -14.44 0.19 -16.09
C LEU A 81 -14.19 1.64 -15.68
N LEU A 82 -13.70 1.87 -14.46
CA LEU A 82 -13.37 3.21 -13.98
C LEU A 82 -12.18 3.82 -14.74
N SER A 83 -11.21 3.00 -15.16
CA SER A 83 -10.07 3.46 -15.98
C SER A 83 -10.50 4.02 -17.34
N ILE A 84 -11.48 3.36 -17.98
CA ILE A 84 -12.04 3.82 -19.27
C ILE A 84 -12.74 5.16 -19.08
N LEU A 85 -13.55 5.30 -18.03
CA LEU A 85 -14.26 6.55 -17.72
C LEU A 85 -13.27 7.70 -17.52
N ILE A 86 -12.19 7.47 -16.78
CA ILE A 86 -11.19 8.51 -16.52
C ILE A 86 -10.49 8.96 -17.82
N LEU A 87 -10.18 8.00 -18.72
CA LEU A 87 -9.56 8.31 -20.01
C LEU A 87 -10.47 9.12 -20.94
N THR A 88 -11.80 8.93 -20.87
CA THR A 88 -12.73 9.64 -21.76
C THR A 88 -13.05 11.05 -21.29
N PHE A 89 -13.11 11.30 -19.98
CA PHE A 89 -13.65 12.56 -19.43
C PHE A 89 -12.59 13.56 -18.98
N TYR A 90 -11.33 13.18 -18.84
CA TYR A 90 -10.29 14.05 -18.27
C TYR A 90 -9.08 14.25 -19.17
N SER A 91 -8.36 15.36 -18.94
CA SER A 91 -7.16 15.70 -19.70
C SER A 91 -6.03 14.71 -19.44
N LEU A 92 -5.20 14.47 -20.46
CA LEU A 92 -4.08 13.53 -20.40
C LEU A 92 -3.16 13.77 -19.18
N ALA A 93 -2.86 15.03 -18.88
CA ALA A 93 -2.00 15.38 -17.74
C ALA A 93 -2.60 14.92 -16.40
N LEU A 94 -3.92 15.07 -16.25
CA LEU A 94 -4.61 14.74 -15.03
C LEU A 94 -4.87 13.22 -14.93
N THR A 95 -5.14 12.54 -16.05
CA THR A 95 -5.24 11.07 -16.07
C THR A 95 -3.91 10.41 -15.70
N ILE A 96 -2.78 10.92 -16.19
CA ILE A 96 -1.44 10.44 -15.78
C ILE A 96 -1.23 10.63 -14.27
N LYS A 97 -1.56 11.82 -13.73
CA LYS A 97 -1.48 12.06 -12.27
C LYS A 97 -2.35 11.09 -11.49
N PHE A 98 -3.58 10.84 -11.95
CA PHE A 98 -4.49 9.89 -11.34
C PHE A 98 -3.91 8.47 -11.29
N TYR A 99 -3.37 7.97 -12.40
CA TYR A 99 -2.77 6.64 -12.45
C TYR A 99 -1.55 6.53 -11.56
N LEU A 100 -0.72 7.57 -11.49
CA LEU A 100 0.42 7.59 -10.58
C LEU A 100 -0.02 7.51 -9.11
N VAL A 101 -0.96 8.35 -8.67
CA VAL A 101 -1.46 8.35 -7.28
C VAL A 101 -2.19 7.04 -6.93
N SER A 102 -3.06 6.55 -7.82
CA SER A 102 -3.77 5.28 -7.57
C SER A 102 -2.79 4.10 -7.51
N SER A 103 -1.79 4.07 -8.39
CA SER A 103 -0.76 3.02 -8.37
C SER A 103 0.09 3.05 -7.09
N SER A 104 0.47 4.22 -6.57
CA SER A 104 1.26 4.33 -5.34
C SER A 104 0.50 3.79 -4.13
N ILE A 105 -0.80 4.12 -4.02
CA ILE A 105 -1.69 3.62 -2.97
C ILE A 105 -1.86 2.09 -3.08
N LEU A 106 -2.13 1.56 -4.28
CA LEU A 106 -2.29 0.12 -4.49
C LEU A 106 -1.01 -0.66 -4.14
N LEU A 107 0.17 -0.12 -4.48
CA LEU A 107 1.46 -0.72 -4.12
C LEU A 107 1.68 -0.72 -2.60
N LEU A 108 1.30 0.35 -1.90
CA LEU A 108 1.34 0.37 -0.44
C LEU A 108 0.38 -0.64 0.20
N ILE A 109 -0.83 -0.80 -0.33
CA ILE A 109 -1.78 -1.81 0.14
C ILE A 109 -1.18 -3.21 0.00
N MET A 110 -0.56 -3.51 -1.15
CA MET A 110 0.13 -4.79 -1.37
C MET A 110 1.32 -4.99 -0.43
N CYS A 111 2.10 -3.94 -0.19
CA CYS A 111 3.19 -3.94 0.77
C CYS A 111 2.68 -4.25 2.19
N TRP A 112 1.62 -3.56 2.62
CA TRP A 112 1.00 -3.78 3.93
C TRP A 112 0.44 -5.19 4.08
N HIS A 113 -0.25 -5.71 3.06
CA HIS A 113 -0.82 -7.06 3.09
C HIS A 113 0.28 -8.13 3.23
N THR A 114 1.40 -7.98 2.51
CA THR A 114 2.50 -8.95 2.51
C THR A 114 3.52 -8.78 3.64
N SER A 115 3.49 -7.65 4.37
CA SER A 115 4.44 -7.28 5.42
C SER A 115 4.72 -8.37 6.47
N LEU A 116 3.69 -9.08 6.95
CA LEU A 116 3.81 -10.07 8.01
C LEU A 116 3.94 -11.52 7.51
N SER A 117 3.88 -11.73 6.20
CA SER A 117 3.90 -13.07 5.62
C SER A 117 5.19 -13.84 5.96
N LEU A 118 5.10 -15.18 6.06
CA LEU A 118 6.24 -16.07 6.28
C LEU A 118 6.72 -16.76 5.00
N TYR A 119 6.00 -16.58 3.88
CA TYR A 119 6.30 -17.23 2.60
C TYR A 119 7.34 -16.45 1.81
N LYS A 120 8.36 -17.14 1.27
CA LYS A 120 9.43 -16.49 0.47
C LYS A 120 8.89 -15.65 -0.69
N ASN A 121 7.94 -16.18 -1.44
CA ASN A 121 7.36 -15.49 -2.60
C ASN A 121 6.64 -14.20 -2.20
N LYS A 122 5.91 -14.22 -1.08
CA LYS A 122 5.22 -13.02 -0.55
C LYS A 122 6.22 -11.97 -0.06
N LYS A 123 7.43 -12.36 0.37
CA LYS A 123 8.50 -11.42 0.75
C LYS A 123 9.11 -10.71 -0.46
N ILE A 124 9.26 -11.40 -1.58
CA ILE A 124 9.71 -10.78 -2.84
C ILE A 124 8.69 -9.72 -3.26
N ILE A 125 7.40 -10.06 -3.19
CA ILE A 125 6.30 -9.11 -3.47
C ILE A 125 6.36 -7.92 -2.51
N PHE A 126 6.63 -8.12 -1.22
CA PHE A 126 6.80 -7.04 -0.23
C PHE A 126 7.90 -6.04 -0.62
N PHE A 127 9.08 -6.54 -1.05
CA PHE A 127 10.17 -5.66 -1.46
C PHE A 127 9.90 -4.95 -2.79
N LEU A 128 9.38 -5.68 -3.79
CA LEU A 128 9.01 -5.10 -5.09
C LEU A 128 7.94 -4.03 -4.96
N SER A 129 6.90 -4.28 -4.17
CA SER A 129 5.82 -3.31 -3.95
C SER A 129 6.31 -2.08 -3.19
N SER A 130 7.15 -2.26 -2.17
CA SER A 130 7.79 -1.15 -1.45
C SER A 130 8.65 -0.28 -2.38
N PHE A 131 9.46 -0.91 -3.22
CA PHE A 131 10.32 -0.19 -4.16
C PHE A 131 9.51 0.56 -5.23
N GLY A 132 8.50 -0.09 -5.81
CA GLY A 132 7.57 0.53 -6.74
C GLY A 132 6.81 1.71 -6.13
N TYR A 133 6.43 1.62 -4.85
CA TYR A 133 5.84 2.73 -4.13
C TYR A 133 6.78 3.94 -4.07
N PHE A 134 8.06 3.75 -3.71
CA PHE A 134 9.00 4.87 -3.68
C PHE A 134 9.21 5.50 -5.06
N ILE A 135 9.25 4.71 -6.13
CA ILE A 135 9.38 5.24 -7.51
C ILE A 135 8.13 6.01 -7.93
N SER A 136 6.94 5.42 -7.80
CA SER A 136 5.69 6.09 -8.17
C SER A 136 5.52 7.39 -7.38
N ASN A 137 5.78 7.35 -6.07
CA ASN A 137 5.68 8.53 -5.21
C ASN A 137 6.86 9.50 -5.38
N THR A 138 7.99 9.19 -6.02
CA THR A 138 8.95 10.24 -6.44
C THR A 138 8.49 10.92 -7.72
N LEU A 139 7.96 10.14 -8.68
CA LEU A 139 7.43 10.68 -9.95
C LEU A 139 6.26 11.65 -9.75
N ILE A 140 5.33 11.36 -8.82
CA ILE A 140 4.22 12.26 -8.49
C ILE A 140 4.73 13.65 -8.06
N TRP A 141 5.83 13.69 -7.32
CA TRP A 141 6.34 14.90 -6.68
C TRP A 141 7.25 15.73 -7.57
N LEU A 142 7.97 15.09 -8.50
CA LEU A 142 8.64 15.82 -9.58
C LEU A 142 7.66 16.65 -10.41
N ASN A 143 6.40 16.19 -10.52
CA ASN A 143 5.35 16.88 -11.28
C ASN A 143 4.59 17.95 -10.47
N ASN A 144 4.83 18.09 -9.15
CA ASN A 144 4.05 18.95 -8.25
C ASN A 144 4.91 19.91 -7.41
N ILE A 145 6.07 20.35 -7.95
CA ILE A 145 7.04 21.24 -7.26
C ILE A 145 6.44 22.57 -6.76
N ILE A 146 5.27 22.95 -7.28
CA ILE A 146 4.59 24.23 -7.03
C ILE A 146 4.11 24.38 -5.57
N PHE A 147 3.94 23.29 -4.82
CA PHE A 147 3.44 23.33 -3.44
C PHE A 147 4.46 22.79 -2.42
N PRO A 148 5.37 23.64 -1.89
CA PRO A 148 6.45 23.21 -1.01
C PRO A 148 5.96 22.61 0.32
N TYR A 149 4.81 23.06 0.84
CA TYR A 149 4.24 22.49 2.06
C TYR A 149 3.77 21.04 1.87
N LEU A 150 3.15 20.73 0.73
CA LEU A 150 2.72 19.36 0.44
C LEU A 150 3.95 18.45 0.24
N TYR A 151 5.05 18.97 -0.32
CA TYR A 151 6.29 18.22 -0.48
C TYR A 151 6.86 17.76 0.86
N ILE A 152 6.87 18.64 1.86
CA ILE A 152 7.31 18.30 3.23
C ILE A 152 6.42 17.21 3.82
N THR A 153 5.09 17.33 3.70
CA THR A 153 4.16 16.31 4.22
C THR A 153 4.40 14.94 3.60
N ASN A 154 4.65 14.88 2.29
CA ASN A 154 4.97 13.63 1.63
C ASN A 154 6.32 13.04 2.05
N LEU A 155 7.32 13.89 2.29
CA LEU A 155 8.61 13.43 2.79
C LEU A 155 8.45 12.75 4.16
N ILE A 156 7.63 13.34 5.04
CA ILE A 156 7.28 12.72 6.33
C ILE A 156 6.62 11.35 6.10
N PHE A 157 5.70 11.22 5.15
CA PHE A 157 5.03 9.93 4.87
C PHE A 157 5.96 8.88 4.26
N LYS A 158 6.88 9.29 3.39
CA LYS A 158 7.93 8.38 2.90
C LYS A 158 8.81 7.89 4.04
N LEU A 159 9.17 8.77 4.98
CA LEU A 159 9.94 8.39 6.16
C LEU A 159 9.17 7.42 7.06
N THR A 160 7.87 7.62 7.27
CA THR A 160 7.07 6.68 8.08
C THR A 160 6.99 5.29 7.43
N VAL A 161 6.81 5.21 6.11
CA VAL A 161 6.86 3.94 5.37
C VAL A 161 8.23 3.29 5.47
N LEU A 162 9.32 4.05 5.26
CA LEU A 162 10.68 3.54 5.40
C LEU A 162 10.94 2.98 6.79
N LEU A 163 10.60 3.73 7.84
CA LEU A 163 10.74 3.29 9.23
C LEU A 163 9.95 1.99 9.47
N GLY A 164 8.72 1.90 8.96
CA GLY A 164 7.90 0.70 9.04
C GLY A 164 8.57 -0.52 8.40
N ILE A 165 9.08 -0.36 7.17
CA ILE A 165 9.81 -1.40 6.45
C ILE A 165 11.09 -1.81 7.20
N PHE A 166 11.89 -0.84 7.67
CA PHE A 166 13.11 -1.12 8.41
C PHE A 166 12.85 -1.92 9.69
N LEU A 167 11.82 -1.56 10.47
CA LEU A 167 11.43 -2.30 11.66
C LEU A 167 11.08 -3.75 11.34
N ILE A 168 10.32 -3.98 10.26
CA ILE A 168 9.95 -5.34 9.82
C ILE A 168 11.20 -6.14 9.42
N VAL A 169 12.07 -5.55 8.59
CA VAL A 169 13.27 -6.24 8.07
C VAL A 169 14.26 -6.55 9.19
N ILE A 170 14.54 -5.60 10.08
CA ILE A 170 15.45 -5.79 11.22
C ILE A 170 14.93 -6.90 12.14
N ALA A 171 13.64 -6.89 12.45
CA ALA A 171 13.01 -7.91 13.27
C ALA A 171 13.10 -9.30 12.62
N GLU A 172 12.87 -9.40 11.31
CA GLU A 172 13.00 -10.66 10.58
C GLU A 172 14.44 -11.18 10.54
N LEU A 173 15.42 -10.30 10.31
CA LEU A 173 16.83 -10.69 10.36
C LEU A 173 17.23 -11.20 11.74
N ARG A 174 16.77 -10.55 12.83
CA ARG A 174 17.02 -10.99 14.20
C ARG A 174 16.38 -12.34 14.49
N MET A 175 15.12 -12.55 14.11
CA MET A 175 14.45 -13.83 14.32
C MET A 175 15.06 -14.96 13.50
N LYS A 176 15.51 -14.70 12.27
CA LYS A 176 16.26 -15.69 11.46
C LYS A 176 17.58 -16.06 12.11
N LYS A 177 18.37 -15.07 12.55
CA LYS A 177 19.66 -15.31 13.23
C LYS A 177 19.48 -16.18 14.49
N LYS A 178 18.36 -16.01 15.20
CA LYS A 178 18.02 -16.80 16.40
C LYS A 178 17.30 -18.12 16.09
N GLY A 179 17.05 -18.44 14.82
CA GLY A 179 16.37 -19.66 14.39
C GLY A 179 14.86 -19.71 14.64
N TRP A 180 14.25 -18.59 15.04
CA TRP A 180 12.82 -18.50 15.39
C TRP A 180 11.89 -18.33 14.19
N LEU A 181 12.45 -17.95 13.04
CA LEU A 181 11.71 -17.77 11.80
C LEU A 181 12.41 -18.55 10.68
N LYS A 182 11.75 -19.60 10.21
CA LYS A 182 12.07 -20.29 8.96
C LYS A 182 11.03 -19.89 7.93
N TYR A 183 11.48 -19.46 6.76
CA TYR A 183 10.55 -19.25 5.66
C TYR A 183 10.07 -20.61 5.14
N LEU A 184 8.75 -20.70 4.97
CA LEU A 184 8.08 -21.75 4.21
C LEU A 184 8.23 -21.41 2.72
#